data_AF-A0A6I9YY82-F1
#
_entry.id   AF-A0A6I9YY82-F1
#
_cell.length_a   1.000
_cell.length_b   1.000
_cell.length_c   1.000
_cell.angle_alpha   90.00
_cell.angle_beta   90.00
_cell.angle_gamma   90.00
#
_symmetry.space_group_name_H-M   'P 1'
#
loop_
_entity.id
_entity.type
_entity.pdbx_description
1 polymer ?
#
loop_
_entity_poly.entity_id
_entity_poly.type
_entity_poly.pdbx_seq_one_letter_code
_entity_poly.pdbx_strand_id
1 'polypeptide(L)'
;MKQMDTAPTNKSAMEINTKPPEEKTTNELPLKQKTTGHQGIKVFLAALAFSYFSKAYAGATMKSTITQLERRFGIPSSTAGFIDGSFEIGNLLVIAFVSYFGAKFHRPKIIAFGCFIMSLGSFLMALPHFFMGYYQYDTIAFTSNNISSFSPCLLNPQDSPKIKGMPRLDCDHKIVTSYAWIFVLLGNLLRGIGETPITPLGISYLDDFSREEDVPLYISFLHTSAMVGPLSGFLLGSVFARLYVDIGFVDMDTITISPTDSRWVGAWWMGFLIAGVLALISGIPFLFLPKSLDKMENACIQKSLDPMESNTESSHEQKPDIQGGMADSGQLNEFFKSLKRILGNKLYLILLSSSLLKASSFIGYMTYQAKYMEQQYGLTMSRSNFITAVAILPVVLVGMILGGFIMKKYKLGILSAIKMTYIASFLGFAFSILYPMLGCDNHPVAGLTVTYDGNTTAQSQLSLASACNSNCTCATSQWDPVCGDNGFTYVSACFAGCKNI
;
A
#
# COMPACT_ATOMS: atom_id res chain seq x y z
N MET A 1 -17.72 -79.28 -65.00
CA MET A 1 -18.69 -79.50 -63.91
C MET A 1 -19.36 -78.15 -63.64
N LYS A 2 -20.23 -77.75 -64.59
CA LYS A 2 -21.70 -77.61 -64.48
C LYS A 2 -22.07 -76.42 -63.55
N GLN A 3 -22.67 -75.33 -64.01
CA GLN A 3 -23.74 -75.15 -65.00
C GLN A 3 -23.76 -73.69 -65.53
N MET A 4 -23.98 -73.50 -66.84
CA MET A 4 -25.11 -72.81 -67.51
C MET A 4 -25.33 -71.34 -67.10
N ASP A 5 -25.61 -70.38 -67.97
CA ASP A 5 -25.72 -70.26 -69.43
C ASP A 5 -25.95 -68.77 -69.73
N THR A 6 -25.70 -68.38 -70.98
CA THR A 6 -26.35 -67.28 -71.72
C THR A 6 -26.13 -65.80 -71.33
N ALA A 7 -25.39 -65.14 -72.22
CA ALA A 7 -25.52 -63.75 -72.69
C ALA A 7 -26.98 -63.43 -73.13
N PRO A 8 -27.42 -62.19 -73.52
CA PRO A 8 -26.59 -61.17 -74.18
C PRO A 8 -26.99 -59.67 -74.05
N THR A 9 -26.14 -58.84 -74.68
CA THR A 9 -26.48 -57.64 -75.49
C THR A 9 -27.07 -56.37 -74.87
N ASN A 10 -26.29 -55.30 -75.14
CA ASN A 10 -26.65 -54.09 -75.92
C ASN A 10 -27.01 -52.78 -75.22
N LYS A 11 -26.29 -51.77 -75.72
CA LYS A 11 -26.72 -50.43 -76.14
C LYS A 11 -26.96 -49.43 -74.99
N SER A 12 -26.08 -48.46 -74.85
CA SER A 12 -26.07 -47.20 -75.63
C SER A 12 -27.25 -46.30 -75.25
N ALA A 13 -26.98 -45.26 -74.48
CA ALA A 13 -27.58 -43.95 -74.71
C ALA A 13 -26.71 -42.89 -74.01
N MET A 14 -26.13 -42.02 -74.85
CA MET A 14 -25.60 -40.72 -74.48
C MET A 14 -26.81 -39.79 -74.39
N GLU A 15 -27.04 -39.15 -73.25
CA GLU A 15 -27.99 -38.05 -73.16
C GLU A 15 -27.40 -36.91 -72.32
N ILE A 16 -27.38 -35.75 -72.96
CA ILE A 16 -26.83 -34.48 -72.49
C ILE A 16 -27.80 -33.89 -71.46
N ASN A 17 -27.30 -33.40 -70.32
CA ASN A 17 -28.01 -32.33 -69.62
C ASN A 17 -27.12 -31.50 -68.66
N THR A 18 -27.13 -30.18 -68.91
CA THR A 18 -27.16 -29.05 -67.96
C THR A 18 -26.15 -28.95 -66.79
N LYS A 19 -25.31 -27.89 -66.84
CA LYS A 19 -24.60 -27.19 -65.72
C LYS A 19 -25.64 -26.48 -64.79
N PRO A 20 -25.32 -25.93 -63.58
CA PRO A 20 -24.06 -25.78 -62.76
C PRO A 20 -24.30 -26.02 -61.22
N PRO A 21 -23.62 -25.42 -60.19
CA PRO A 21 -22.22 -25.03 -59.92
C PRO A 21 -21.60 -25.60 -58.59
N GLU A 22 -20.26 -25.48 -58.48
CA GLU A 22 -19.41 -25.22 -57.30
C GLU A 22 -19.53 -26.03 -55.98
N GLU A 23 -18.48 -26.82 -55.73
CA GLU A 23 -18.13 -27.42 -54.45
C GLU A 23 -17.23 -26.44 -53.66
N LYS A 24 -17.71 -25.97 -52.50
CA LYS A 24 -16.97 -25.12 -51.56
C LYS A 24 -15.83 -25.91 -50.91
N THR A 25 -14.60 -25.51 -51.19
CA THR A 25 -13.40 -25.93 -50.47
C THR A 25 -13.48 -25.44 -49.02
N THR A 26 -13.57 -26.38 -48.09
CA THR A 26 -13.54 -26.14 -46.63
C THR A 26 -12.18 -25.55 -46.24
N ASN A 27 -12.14 -24.24 -45.96
CA ASN A 27 -10.98 -23.61 -45.34
C ASN A 27 -10.86 -24.08 -43.88
N GLU A 28 -9.89 -24.94 -43.60
CA GLU A 28 -9.42 -25.21 -42.24
C GLU A 28 -8.82 -23.92 -41.65
N LEU A 29 -9.46 -23.35 -40.61
CA LEU A 29 -8.85 -22.31 -39.78
C LEU A 29 -7.68 -22.91 -38.98
N PRO A 30 -6.52 -22.23 -38.84
CA PRO A 30 -5.36 -22.80 -38.21
C PRO A 30 -5.53 -22.85 -36.67
N LEU A 31 -5.50 -24.07 -36.12
CA LEU A 31 -5.48 -24.42 -34.69
C LEU A 31 -4.38 -23.69 -33.87
N LYS A 32 -3.37 -23.14 -34.55
CA LYS A 32 -2.21 -22.43 -33.97
C LYS A 32 -2.52 -21.04 -33.39
N GLN A 33 -3.60 -20.38 -33.84
CA GLN A 33 -3.90 -18.99 -33.46
C GLN A 33 -4.72 -18.87 -32.16
N LYS A 34 -5.44 -19.94 -31.78
CA LYS A 34 -6.20 -20.01 -30.51
C LYS A 34 -5.30 -20.19 -29.28
N THR A 35 -4.12 -20.77 -29.46
CA THR A 35 -3.17 -21.11 -28.39
C THR A 35 -2.35 -19.90 -27.92
N THR A 36 -2.01 -18.99 -28.84
CA THR A 36 -1.21 -17.77 -28.57
C THR A 36 -1.98 -16.74 -27.74
N GLY A 37 -3.26 -16.51 -28.02
CA GLY A 37 -4.09 -15.58 -27.23
C GLY A 37 -4.31 -16.04 -25.77
N HIS A 38 -4.47 -17.35 -25.57
CA HIS A 38 -4.67 -17.94 -24.25
C HIS A 38 -3.36 -17.99 -23.42
N GLN A 39 -2.20 -18.06 -24.06
CA GLN A 39 -0.91 -17.86 -23.38
C GLN A 39 -0.67 -16.39 -23.03
N GLY A 40 -1.01 -15.46 -23.91
CA GLY A 40 -0.84 -14.02 -23.67
C GLY A 40 -1.60 -13.51 -22.45
N ILE A 41 -2.86 -13.94 -22.25
CA ILE A 41 -3.66 -13.53 -21.08
C ILE A 41 -3.10 -14.09 -19.77
N LYS A 42 -2.56 -15.32 -19.78
CA LYS A 42 -1.93 -15.93 -18.60
C LYS A 42 -0.65 -15.21 -18.19
N VAL A 43 0.18 -14.82 -19.18
CA VAL A 43 1.39 -14.01 -18.93
C VAL A 43 1.01 -12.64 -18.38
N PHE A 44 0.01 -11.98 -18.96
CA PHE A 44 -0.49 -10.71 -18.45
C PHE A 44 -1.01 -10.84 -17.01
N LEU A 45 -1.80 -11.87 -16.71
CA LEU A 45 -2.32 -12.13 -15.37
C LEU A 45 -1.19 -12.36 -14.36
N ALA A 46 -0.15 -13.12 -14.72
CA ALA A 46 1.00 -13.35 -13.85
C ALA A 46 1.79 -12.06 -13.58
N ALA A 47 2.05 -11.25 -14.62
CA ALA A 47 2.71 -9.96 -14.48
C ALA A 47 1.90 -8.97 -13.62
N LEU A 48 0.58 -8.97 -13.80
CA LEU A 48 -0.34 -8.15 -13.02
C LEU A 48 -0.41 -8.61 -11.56
N ALA A 49 -0.45 -9.93 -11.30
CA ALA A 49 -0.40 -10.48 -9.95
C ALA A 49 0.90 -10.09 -9.22
N PHE A 50 2.05 -10.17 -9.90
CA PHE A 50 3.33 -9.73 -9.32
C PHE A 50 3.37 -8.22 -9.06
N SER A 51 2.74 -7.41 -9.92
CA SER A 51 2.60 -5.96 -9.69
C SER A 51 1.68 -5.65 -8.50
N TYR A 52 0.60 -6.42 -8.32
CA TYR A 52 -0.28 -6.35 -7.16
C TYR A 52 0.45 -6.71 -5.87
N PHE A 53 1.30 -7.74 -5.90
CA PHE A 53 2.20 -8.05 -4.80
C PHE A 53 3.16 -6.89 -4.50
N SER A 54 3.87 -6.39 -5.52
CA SER A 54 4.88 -5.33 -5.37
C SER A 54 4.28 -4.03 -4.83
N LYS A 55 3.13 -3.59 -5.35
CA LYS A 55 2.49 -2.34 -4.89
C LYS A 55 2.03 -2.47 -3.43
N ALA A 56 1.47 -3.63 -3.06
CA ALA A 56 0.97 -3.86 -1.71
C ALA A 56 2.12 -4.08 -0.70
N TYR A 57 3.23 -4.69 -1.11
CA TYR A 57 4.48 -4.75 -0.35
C TYR A 57 5.02 -3.35 -0.04
N ALA A 58 5.09 -2.47 -1.04
CA ALA A 58 5.57 -1.10 -0.86
C ALA A 58 4.69 -0.31 0.13
N GLY A 59 3.36 -0.43 0.01
CA GLY A 59 2.41 0.20 0.94
C GLY A 59 2.54 -0.32 2.37
N ALA A 60 2.77 -1.62 2.57
CA ALA A 60 2.99 -2.18 3.90
C ALA A 60 4.35 -1.82 4.49
N THR A 61 5.38 -1.68 3.65
CA THR A 61 6.71 -1.21 4.06
C THR A 61 6.60 0.17 4.72
N MET A 62 5.94 1.13 4.05
CA MET A 62 5.70 2.47 4.59
C MET A 62 5.07 2.43 5.99
N LYS A 63 3.99 1.64 6.14
CA LYS A 63 3.26 1.47 7.42
C LYS A 63 4.13 0.84 8.50
N SER A 64 4.91 -0.20 8.16
CA SER A 64 5.80 -0.90 9.10
C SER A 64 6.96 -0.04 9.61
N THR A 65 7.32 1.02 8.87
CA THR A 65 8.45 1.92 9.18
C THR A 65 8.01 3.24 9.82
N ILE A 66 6.71 3.50 10.00
CA ILE A 66 6.20 4.82 10.40
C ILE A 66 6.83 5.34 11.71
N THR A 67 6.92 4.50 12.76
CA THR A 67 7.57 4.89 14.03
C THR A 67 9.06 5.18 13.84
N GLN A 68 9.74 4.47 12.94
CA GLN A 68 11.16 4.69 12.68
C GLN A 68 11.40 6.03 12.00
N LEU A 69 10.54 6.42 11.06
CA LEU A 69 10.59 7.73 10.41
C LEU A 69 10.32 8.84 11.43
N GLU A 70 9.34 8.68 12.32
CA GLU A 70 9.08 9.62 13.41
C GLU A 70 10.32 9.85 14.28
N ARG A 71 10.97 8.77 14.72
CA ARG A 71 12.19 8.84 15.55
C ARG A 71 13.39 9.40 14.80
N ARG A 72 13.60 8.98 13.55
CA ARG A 72 14.74 9.42 12.72
C ARG A 72 14.67 10.90 12.39
N PHE A 73 13.48 11.40 12.06
CA PHE A 73 13.29 12.79 11.63
C PHE A 73 12.81 13.72 12.74
N GLY A 74 12.48 13.20 13.92
CA GLY A 74 11.92 13.97 15.04
C GLY A 74 10.57 14.60 14.69
N ILE A 75 9.75 13.93 13.86
CA ILE A 75 8.48 14.48 13.36
C ILE A 75 7.27 14.01 14.19
N PRO A 76 6.24 14.85 14.37
CA PRO A 76 5.02 14.45 15.05
C PRO A 76 4.20 13.48 14.19
N SER A 77 3.27 12.76 14.84
CA SER A 77 2.45 11.74 14.18
C SER A 77 1.47 12.27 13.15
N SER A 78 1.05 13.53 13.30
CA SER A 78 0.30 14.24 12.26
C SER A 78 1.11 14.38 10.97
N THR A 79 2.40 14.73 11.06
CA THR A 79 3.30 14.82 9.91
C THR A 79 3.60 13.44 9.34
N ALA A 80 3.89 12.44 10.16
CA ALA A 80 4.09 11.07 9.67
C ALA A 80 2.85 10.51 8.95
N GLY A 81 1.65 10.75 9.49
CA GLY A 81 0.39 10.42 8.84
C GLY A 81 0.18 11.19 7.52
N PHE A 82 0.61 12.45 7.44
CA PHE A 82 0.60 13.22 6.19
C PHE A 82 1.56 12.63 5.14
N ILE A 83 2.75 12.17 5.56
CA ILE A 83 3.70 11.48 4.67
C ILE A 83 3.07 10.17 4.15
N ASP A 84 2.44 9.35 5.00
CA ASP A 84 1.73 8.13 4.56
C ASP A 84 0.59 8.47 3.57
N GLY A 85 -0.22 9.48 3.91
CA GLY A 85 -1.34 9.95 3.09
C GLY A 85 -0.94 10.60 1.75
N SER A 86 0.31 11.06 1.60
CA SER A 86 0.79 11.64 0.34
C SER A 86 0.73 10.68 -0.85
N PHE A 87 0.76 9.37 -0.60
CA PHE A 87 0.48 8.36 -1.60
C PHE A 87 -0.91 8.53 -2.24
N GLU A 88 -1.94 8.69 -1.42
CA GLU A 88 -3.31 8.85 -1.91
C GLU A 88 -3.45 10.19 -2.64
N ILE A 89 -2.76 11.24 -2.18
CA ILE A 89 -2.70 12.53 -2.89
C ILE A 89 -2.14 12.30 -4.31
N GLY A 90 -0.99 11.64 -4.43
CA GLY A 90 -0.38 11.33 -5.72
C GLY A 90 -1.29 10.51 -6.63
N ASN A 91 -1.93 9.47 -6.08
CA ASN A 91 -2.82 8.60 -6.83
C ASN A 91 -4.09 9.34 -7.33
N LEU A 92 -4.75 10.09 -6.44
CA LEU A 92 -5.98 10.83 -6.75
C LEU A 92 -5.78 11.91 -7.82
N LEU A 93 -4.59 12.52 -7.90
CA LEU A 93 -4.27 13.53 -8.91
C LEU A 93 -4.39 13.00 -10.35
N VAL A 94 -4.08 11.73 -10.57
CA VAL A 94 -3.97 11.16 -11.92
C VAL A 94 -4.99 10.05 -12.23
N ILE A 95 -5.63 9.45 -11.22
CA ILE A 95 -6.49 8.26 -11.41
C ILE A 95 -7.65 8.45 -12.37
N ALA A 96 -8.37 9.56 -12.31
CA ALA A 96 -9.51 9.80 -13.19
C ALA A 96 -9.06 9.95 -14.66
N PHE A 97 -7.96 10.68 -14.87
CA PHE A 97 -7.37 10.89 -16.20
C PHE A 97 -6.81 9.59 -16.76
N VAL A 98 -6.01 8.86 -15.99
CA VAL A 98 -5.42 7.58 -16.41
C VAL A 98 -6.49 6.54 -16.70
N SER A 99 -7.57 6.49 -15.90
CA SER A 99 -8.66 5.53 -16.11
C SER A 99 -9.44 5.80 -17.41
N TYR A 100 -9.71 7.07 -17.74
CA TYR A 100 -10.45 7.43 -18.96
C TYR A 100 -9.58 7.44 -20.21
N PHE A 101 -8.44 8.15 -20.17
CA PHE A 101 -7.57 8.32 -21.33
C PHE A 101 -6.64 7.12 -21.52
N GLY A 102 -6.08 6.57 -20.44
CA GLY A 102 -5.16 5.44 -20.51
C GLY A 102 -5.78 4.18 -21.12
N ALA A 103 -7.09 4.00 -20.95
CA ALA A 103 -7.83 2.90 -21.56
C ALA A 103 -7.84 2.94 -23.11
N LYS A 104 -7.68 4.12 -23.71
CA LYS A 104 -7.64 4.34 -25.17
C LYS A 104 -6.25 4.11 -25.78
N PHE A 105 -5.21 4.06 -24.95
CA PHE A 105 -3.82 3.88 -25.35
C PHE A 105 -3.35 2.44 -25.13
N HIS A 106 -2.05 2.21 -25.26
CA HIS A 106 -1.44 0.89 -25.07
C HIS A 106 -1.36 0.52 -23.59
N ARG A 107 -2.46 -0.01 -23.03
CA ARG A 107 -2.64 -0.27 -21.59
C ARG A 107 -1.45 -0.97 -20.90
N PRO A 108 -0.90 -2.09 -21.42
CA PRO A 108 0.28 -2.72 -20.80
C PRO A 108 1.49 -1.78 -20.66
N LYS A 109 1.83 -1.00 -21.70
CA LYS A 109 2.97 -0.07 -21.65
C LYS A 109 2.77 1.07 -20.64
N ILE A 110 1.53 1.53 -20.46
CA ILE A 110 1.21 2.53 -19.44
C ILE A 110 1.38 1.94 -18.03
N ILE A 111 0.95 0.69 -17.83
CA ILE A 111 1.19 -0.04 -16.57
C ILE A 111 2.70 -0.16 -16.32
N ALA A 112 3.49 -0.54 -17.33
CA ALA A 112 4.95 -0.62 -17.23
C ALA A 112 5.59 0.70 -16.77
N PHE A 113 5.22 1.81 -17.41
CA PHE A 113 5.70 3.13 -17.05
C PHE A 113 5.28 3.54 -15.63
N GLY A 114 4.05 3.21 -15.23
CA GLY A 114 3.59 3.36 -13.85
C GLY A 114 4.48 2.61 -12.86
N CYS A 115 4.79 1.34 -13.11
CA CYS A 115 5.70 0.56 -12.27
C CYS A 115 7.10 1.18 -12.15
N PHE A 116 7.63 1.77 -13.23
CA PHE A 116 8.92 2.47 -13.19
C PHE A 116 8.87 3.77 -12.38
N ILE A 117 7.79 4.55 -12.50
CA ILE A 117 7.55 5.71 -11.64
C ILE A 117 7.43 5.28 -10.18
N MET A 118 6.70 4.20 -9.91
CA MET A 118 6.53 3.64 -8.58
C MET A 118 7.87 3.23 -7.97
N SER A 119 8.72 2.58 -8.76
CA SER A 119 10.09 2.21 -8.40
C SER A 119 10.96 3.42 -8.05
N LEU A 120 10.95 4.44 -8.91
CA LEU A 120 11.66 5.70 -8.67
C LEU A 120 11.19 6.38 -7.38
N GLY A 121 9.88 6.39 -7.13
CA GLY A 121 9.30 6.88 -5.88
C GLY A 121 9.84 6.14 -4.66
N SER A 122 9.87 4.81 -4.69
CA SER A 122 10.44 4.00 -3.61
C SER A 122 11.93 4.24 -3.38
N PHE A 123 12.75 4.37 -4.43
CA PHE A 123 14.17 4.72 -4.27
C PHE A 123 14.35 6.13 -3.69
N LEU A 124 13.52 7.09 -4.10
CA LEU A 124 13.53 8.44 -3.54
C LEU A 124 13.19 8.46 -2.05
N MET A 125 12.32 7.56 -1.59
CA MET A 125 12.02 7.40 -0.15
C MET A 125 13.22 6.89 0.64
N ALA A 126 14.06 6.02 0.07
CA ALA A 126 15.27 5.51 0.73
C ALA A 126 16.43 6.53 0.72
N LEU A 127 16.42 7.47 -0.23
CA LEU A 127 17.51 8.41 -0.49
C LEU A 127 18.03 9.18 0.73
N PRO A 128 17.18 9.67 1.67
CA PRO A 128 17.63 10.41 2.84
C PRO A 128 18.69 9.71 3.67
N HIS A 129 18.63 8.38 3.78
CA HIS A 129 19.62 7.64 4.55
C HIS A 129 21.06 7.85 4.05
N PHE A 130 21.25 7.98 2.73
CA PHE A 130 22.59 8.01 2.13
C PHE A 130 23.27 9.38 2.17
N PHE A 131 22.53 10.47 2.35
CA PHE A 131 23.11 11.82 2.44
C PHE A 131 22.94 12.45 3.82
N MET A 132 22.02 11.94 4.65
CA MET A 132 21.97 12.32 6.05
C MET A 132 23.09 11.61 6.79
N GLY A 133 23.86 12.35 7.60
CA GLY A 133 24.86 11.74 8.47
C GLY A 133 24.30 10.69 9.41
N TYR A 134 25.18 9.97 10.10
CA TYR A 134 24.81 8.88 11.01
C TYR A 134 23.85 9.33 12.11
N TYR A 135 23.04 8.38 12.57
CA TYR A 135 22.08 8.59 13.63
C TYR A 135 22.78 8.80 14.97
N GLN A 136 22.62 10.02 15.49
CA GLN A 136 23.03 10.37 16.83
C GLN A 136 21.82 10.22 17.75
N TYR A 137 21.91 9.25 18.66
CA TYR A 137 20.91 8.97 19.69
C TYR A 137 21.39 9.53 21.03
N ASP A 138 21.83 10.78 21.06
CA ASP A 138 22.29 11.40 22.30
C ASP A 138 21.12 11.42 23.31
N THR A 139 21.24 10.64 24.40
CA THR A 139 20.77 11.14 25.71
C THR A 139 21.45 12.48 25.87
N ILE A 140 20.74 13.53 26.28
CA ILE A 140 21.29 14.87 26.45
C ILE A 140 22.59 14.79 27.26
N ALA A 141 23.70 14.71 26.54
CA ALA A 141 25.03 14.46 27.06
C ALA A 141 26.03 15.09 26.09
N PHE A 142 26.14 16.41 26.21
CA PHE A 142 27.44 17.08 26.30
C PHE A 142 28.51 16.61 25.32
N THR A 143 28.36 16.91 24.03
CA THR A 143 29.51 17.02 23.12
C THR A 143 30.03 18.44 23.09
N SER A 144 30.73 18.83 24.17
CA SER A 144 31.88 19.71 24.02
C SER A 144 33.07 19.00 24.65
N ASN A 145 34.11 18.80 23.83
CA ASN A 145 35.41 18.33 24.27
C ASN A 145 35.99 19.32 25.28
N ASN A 146 35.62 19.18 26.54
CA ASN A 146 36.37 19.56 27.73
C ASN A 146 35.65 18.99 28.95
N ILE A 147 36.43 18.38 29.83
CA ILE A 147 36.01 17.71 31.05
C ILE A 147 35.20 18.67 31.93
N SER A 148 33.88 18.55 31.86
CA SER A 148 32.95 18.96 32.92
C SER A 148 31.68 18.15 32.75
N SER A 149 31.51 17.13 33.58
CA SER A 149 30.27 16.38 33.79
C SER A 149 29.15 17.35 34.14
N PHE A 150 28.39 17.79 33.16
CA PHE A 150 27.21 18.60 33.42
C PHE A 150 26.14 17.68 34.01
N SER A 151 25.85 17.90 35.29
CA SER A 151 24.80 17.21 36.02
C SER A 151 23.43 17.50 35.38
N PRO A 152 22.58 16.48 35.12
CA PRO A 152 21.20 16.68 34.70
C PRO A 152 20.39 17.50 35.71
N CYS A 153 20.77 17.42 36.99
CA CYS A 153 20.23 18.20 38.09
C CYS A 153 21.18 19.37 38.41
N LEU A 154 20.87 20.57 37.92
CA LEU A 154 21.61 21.79 38.25
C LEU A 154 20.87 22.59 39.34
N LEU A 155 21.63 22.97 40.38
CA LEU A 155 21.27 24.01 41.33
C LEU A 155 21.59 25.35 40.66
N ASN A 156 20.57 26.14 40.32
CA ASN A 156 20.68 27.55 39.91
C ASN A 156 21.61 27.83 38.69
N PRO A 157 21.10 28.35 37.55
CA PRO A 157 21.94 28.71 36.40
C PRO A 157 23.05 29.75 36.70
N GLN A 158 22.99 30.41 37.86
CA GLN A 158 23.87 31.50 38.28
C GLN A 158 25.23 31.05 38.84
N ASP A 159 25.40 29.79 39.23
CA ASP A 159 26.68 29.26 39.78
C ASP A 159 27.59 28.63 38.71
N SER A 160 27.28 28.82 37.43
CA SER A 160 28.22 28.51 36.35
C SER A 160 29.39 29.51 36.39
N PRO A 161 30.66 29.08 36.23
CA PRO A 161 31.75 30.02 36.02
C PRO A 161 31.40 30.83 34.75
N LYS A 162 31.17 32.13 34.91
CA LYS A 162 30.86 33.04 33.81
C LYS A 162 32.02 33.09 32.83
N ILE A 163 32.08 32.14 31.90
CA ILE A 163 32.92 32.23 30.70
C ILE A 163 32.29 33.31 29.83
N LYS A 164 32.81 34.54 29.96
CA LYS A 164 32.50 35.65 29.06
C LYS A 164 32.86 35.24 27.63
N GLY A 165 31.86 35.01 26.79
CA GLY A 165 32.06 34.69 25.38
C GLY A 165 31.11 33.63 24.80
N MET A 166 30.33 32.93 25.62
CA MET A 166 29.30 32.02 25.08
C MET A 166 28.11 32.85 24.58
N PRO A 167 27.68 32.73 23.31
CA PRO A 167 26.36 33.21 22.91
C PRO A 167 25.36 32.57 23.87
N ARG A 168 24.32 33.31 24.28
CA ARG A 168 23.15 32.71 24.93
C ARG A 168 22.77 31.49 24.11
N LEU A 169 23.01 30.29 24.65
CA LEU A 169 22.53 29.07 24.06
C LEU A 169 21.03 29.16 24.29
N ASP A 170 20.34 29.74 23.31
CA ASP A 170 18.92 29.53 23.15
C ASP A 170 18.81 28.00 23.10
N CYS A 171 18.29 27.40 24.17
CA CYS A 171 17.93 25.98 24.20
C CYS A 171 16.66 25.78 23.36
N ASP A 172 16.68 26.34 22.15
CA ASP A 172 15.76 26.02 21.10
C ASP A 172 16.27 24.69 20.54
N HIS A 173 15.55 23.63 20.90
CA HIS A 173 15.78 22.25 20.51
C HIS A 173 16.26 22.15 19.06
N LYS A 174 17.57 22.10 18.83
CA LYS A 174 18.12 21.55 17.59
C LYS A 174 18.22 20.04 17.73
N ILE A 175 17.08 19.37 17.97
CA ILE A 175 16.84 18.19 17.15
C ILE A 175 16.87 18.79 15.76
N VAL A 176 17.90 18.50 14.97
CA VAL A 176 17.91 18.95 13.59
C VAL A 176 16.75 18.21 12.95
N THR A 177 15.56 18.81 12.99
CA THR A 177 14.37 18.38 12.27
C THR A 177 14.74 18.49 10.82
N SER A 178 15.38 17.44 10.33
CA SER A 178 15.92 17.43 9.00
C SER A 178 14.74 17.41 8.07
N TYR A 179 14.58 18.46 7.27
CA TYR A 179 13.60 18.54 6.20
C TYR A 179 13.77 17.42 5.15
N ALA A 180 14.75 16.53 5.31
CA ALA A 180 14.93 15.33 4.51
C ALA A 180 13.70 14.39 4.52
N TRP A 181 12.78 14.47 5.49
CA TRP A 181 11.49 13.77 5.42
C TRP A 181 10.64 14.19 4.20
N ILE A 182 10.90 15.37 3.61
CA ILE A 182 10.26 15.83 2.36
C ILE A 182 10.56 14.88 1.19
N PHE A 183 11.75 14.26 1.14
CA PHE A 183 12.05 13.26 0.11
C PHE A 183 11.20 11.99 0.28
N VAL A 184 10.94 11.57 1.52
CA VAL A 184 10.03 10.46 1.80
C VAL A 184 8.61 10.81 1.36
N LEU A 185 8.16 12.03 1.63
CA LEU A 185 6.86 12.53 1.17
C LEU A 185 6.77 12.55 -0.35
N LEU A 186 7.75 13.15 -1.04
CA LEU A 186 7.74 13.28 -2.50
C LEU A 186 7.87 11.89 -3.16
N GLY A 187 8.68 11.01 -2.59
CA GLY A 187 8.80 9.63 -3.04
C GLY A 187 7.52 8.83 -2.88
N ASN A 188 6.80 8.99 -1.76
CA ASN A 188 5.52 8.31 -1.55
C ASN A 188 4.40 8.89 -2.44
N LEU A 189 4.42 10.20 -2.71
CA LEU A 189 3.55 10.84 -3.70
C LEU A 189 3.83 10.30 -5.11
N LEU A 190 5.10 10.21 -5.51
CA LEU A 190 5.50 9.66 -6.80
C LEU A 190 5.12 8.17 -6.92
N ARG A 191 5.26 7.42 -5.83
CA ARG A 191 4.75 6.04 -5.72
C ARG A 191 3.25 5.98 -5.98
N GLY A 192 2.48 6.93 -5.45
CA GLY A 192 1.04 7.10 -5.71
C GLY A 192 0.71 7.26 -7.18
N ILE A 193 1.40 8.18 -7.86
CA ILE A 193 1.24 8.43 -9.30
C ILE A 193 1.58 7.17 -10.12
N GLY A 194 2.66 6.47 -9.76
CA GLY A 194 3.12 5.27 -10.46
C GLY A 194 2.19 4.06 -10.28
N GLU A 195 1.56 3.93 -9.12
CA GLU A 195 0.62 2.82 -8.84
C GLU A 195 -0.71 2.97 -9.62
N THR A 196 -1.12 4.21 -9.90
CA THR A 196 -2.40 4.56 -10.51
C THR A 196 -2.83 3.69 -11.70
N PRO A 197 -2.03 3.47 -12.75
CA PRO A 197 -2.47 2.69 -13.92
C PRO A 197 -2.68 1.20 -13.65
N ILE A 198 -2.05 0.62 -12.61
CA ILE A 198 -1.97 -0.84 -12.42
C ILE A 198 -3.36 -1.46 -12.27
N THR A 199 -4.19 -0.91 -11.38
CA THR A 199 -5.51 -1.48 -11.05
C THR A 199 -6.56 -1.22 -12.15
N PRO A 200 -6.85 0.03 -12.56
CA PRO A 200 -7.91 0.31 -13.53
C PRO A 200 -7.58 -0.22 -14.94
N LEU A 201 -6.35 -0.05 -15.41
CA LEU A 201 -5.95 -0.53 -16.73
C LEU A 201 -5.72 -2.05 -16.73
N GLY A 202 -5.24 -2.60 -15.61
CA GLY A 202 -5.05 -4.04 -15.43
C GLY A 202 -6.37 -4.81 -15.48
N ILE A 203 -7.35 -4.38 -14.67
CA ILE A 203 -8.67 -5.02 -14.63
C ILE A 203 -9.41 -4.84 -15.95
N SER A 204 -9.43 -3.64 -16.54
CA SER A 204 -10.11 -3.44 -17.83
C SER A 204 -9.49 -4.25 -18.97
N TYR A 205 -8.15 -4.40 -19.00
CA TYR A 205 -7.50 -5.27 -19.99
C TYR A 205 -7.87 -6.74 -19.77
N LEU A 206 -7.89 -7.19 -18.51
CA LEU A 206 -8.27 -8.54 -18.17
C LEU A 206 -9.73 -8.84 -18.56
N ASP A 207 -10.65 -7.89 -18.34
CA ASP A 207 -12.07 -7.99 -18.67
C ASP A 207 -12.29 -8.10 -20.19
N ASP A 208 -11.65 -7.24 -20.98
CA ASP A 208 -11.78 -7.23 -22.45
C ASP A 208 -11.32 -8.56 -23.09
N PHE A 209 -10.27 -9.17 -22.54
CA PHE A 209 -9.61 -10.34 -23.16
C PHE A 209 -9.94 -11.69 -22.50
N SER A 210 -10.66 -11.72 -21.38
CA SER A 210 -11.09 -12.96 -20.71
C SER A 210 -12.53 -13.35 -21.07
N ARG A 211 -12.97 -14.54 -20.65
CA ARG A 211 -14.40 -14.90 -20.67
C ARG A 211 -15.05 -14.35 -19.40
N GLU A 212 -16.28 -13.87 -19.49
CA GLU A 212 -17.02 -13.29 -18.35
C GLU A 212 -17.09 -14.23 -17.14
N GLU A 213 -17.12 -15.55 -17.39
CA GLU A 213 -17.15 -16.60 -16.37
C GLU A 213 -15.83 -16.71 -15.56
N ASP A 214 -14.69 -16.39 -16.18
CA ASP A 214 -13.36 -16.54 -15.61
C ASP A 214 -12.87 -15.27 -14.89
N VAL A 215 -13.41 -14.10 -15.26
CA VAL A 215 -13.01 -12.78 -14.71
C VAL A 215 -13.08 -12.73 -13.18
N PRO A 216 -14.16 -13.21 -12.50
CA PRO A 216 -14.23 -13.20 -11.04
C PRO A 216 -13.12 -14.03 -10.37
N LEU A 217 -12.73 -15.15 -10.99
CA LEU A 217 -11.64 -16.00 -10.49
C LEU A 217 -10.29 -15.30 -10.62
N TYR A 218 -10.03 -14.66 -11.76
CA TYR A 218 -8.80 -13.90 -11.98
C TYR A 218 -8.69 -12.69 -11.04
N ILE A 219 -9.78 -11.95 -10.82
CA ILE A 219 -9.82 -10.85 -9.86
C ILE A 219 -9.53 -11.37 -8.43
N SER A 220 -10.09 -12.52 -8.06
CA SER A 220 -9.81 -13.15 -6.76
C SER A 220 -8.34 -13.52 -6.60
N PHE A 221 -7.71 -14.05 -7.65
CA PHE A 221 -6.28 -14.36 -7.66
C PHE A 221 -5.39 -13.12 -7.53
N LEU A 222 -5.74 -12.02 -8.21
CA LEU A 222 -5.04 -10.74 -8.10
C LEU A 222 -5.09 -10.18 -6.67
N HIS A 223 -6.27 -10.17 -6.04
CA HIS A 223 -6.41 -9.69 -4.66
C HIS A 223 -5.74 -10.60 -3.63
N THR A 224 -5.73 -11.92 -3.86
CA THR A 224 -4.97 -12.86 -3.02
C THR A 224 -3.47 -12.58 -3.12
N SER A 225 -2.96 -12.38 -4.35
CA SER A 225 -1.55 -12.02 -4.60
C SER A 225 -1.18 -10.69 -3.94
N ALA A 226 -2.08 -9.71 -3.97
CA ALA A 226 -1.90 -8.45 -3.25
C ALA A 226 -1.78 -8.67 -1.74
N MET A 227 -2.53 -9.59 -1.12
CA MET A 227 -2.47 -9.82 0.33
C MET A 227 -1.14 -10.46 0.79
N VAL A 228 -0.46 -11.20 -0.08
CA VAL A 228 0.90 -11.72 0.20
C VAL A 228 1.91 -10.57 0.34
N GLY A 229 1.67 -9.44 -0.34
CA GLY A 229 2.49 -8.23 -0.26
C GLY A 229 2.61 -7.69 1.17
N PRO A 230 1.50 -7.33 1.86
CA PRO A 230 1.53 -6.87 3.23
C PRO A 230 2.11 -7.86 4.21
N LEU A 231 1.85 -9.15 4.04
CA LEU A 231 2.45 -10.20 4.88
C LEU A 231 3.98 -10.13 4.80
N SER A 232 4.50 -10.07 3.58
CA SER A 232 5.94 -9.96 3.32
C SER A 232 6.52 -8.63 3.80
N GLY A 233 5.77 -7.53 3.63
CA GLY A 233 6.16 -6.17 4.04
C GLY A 233 6.33 -6.04 5.55
N PHE A 234 5.34 -6.50 6.34
CA PHE A 234 5.44 -6.47 7.80
C PHE A 234 6.46 -7.49 8.35
N LEU A 235 6.62 -8.67 7.73
CA LEU A 235 7.67 -9.62 8.13
C LEU A 235 9.07 -9.05 7.90
N LEU A 236 9.35 -8.52 6.70
CA LEU A 236 10.64 -7.88 6.43
C LEU A 236 10.82 -6.60 7.25
N GLY A 237 9.75 -5.81 7.45
CA GLY A 237 9.75 -4.66 8.35
C GLY A 237 10.08 -5.05 9.80
N SER A 238 9.67 -6.23 10.27
CA SER A 238 10.08 -6.77 11.58
C SER A 238 11.59 -7.03 11.64
N VAL A 239 12.17 -7.60 10.58
CA VAL A 239 13.61 -7.85 10.48
C VAL A 239 14.38 -6.53 10.44
N PHE A 240 13.99 -5.59 9.57
CA PHE A 240 14.66 -4.30 9.44
C PHE A 240 14.52 -3.42 10.68
N ALA A 241 13.41 -3.52 11.42
CA ALA A 241 13.26 -2.85 12.70
C ALA A 241 14.22 -3.36 13.78
N ARG A 242 14.74 -4.60 13.65
CA ARG A 242 15.72 -5.17 14.58
C ARG A 242 17.17 -4.82 14.22
N LEU A 243 17.43 -4.47 12.97
CA LEU A 243 18.76 -4.02 12.52
C LEU A 243 18.91 -2.54 12.79
N TYR A 244 20.06 -2.11 13.31
CA TYR A 244 20.31 -0.69 13.57
C TYR A 244 20.31 0.13 12.26
N VAL A 245 19.85 1.38 12.32
CA VAL A 245 19.66 2.23 11.14
C VAL A 245 20.91 2.37 10.25
N ASP A 246 22.09 2.48 10.85
CA ASP A 246 23.38 2.64 10.16
C ASP A 246 24.18 1.33 10.07
N ILE A 247 23.47 0.19 10.01
CA ILE A 247 24.07 -1.13 9.83
C ILE A 247 25.01 -1.16 8.62
N GLY A 248 26.25 -1.62 8.84
CA GLY A 248 27.30 -1.67 7.81
C GLY A 248 28.10 -0.39 7.63
N PHE A 249 27.71 0.71 8.29
CA PHE A 249 28.43 1.99 8.25
C PHE A 249 29.09 2.37 9.59
N VAL A 250 28.61 1.81 10.70
CA VAL A 250 29.11 2.04 12.06
C VAL A 250 29.45 0.71 12.72
N ASP A 251 30.45 0.73 13.61
CA ASP A 251 30.81 -0.41 14.45
C ASP A 251 29.73 -0.66 15.52
N MET A 252 29.16 -1.87 15.50
CA MET A 252 28.07 -2.26 16.39
C MET A 252 28.50 -2.32 17.85
N ASP A 253 29.78 -2.55 18.12
CA ASP A 253 30.31 -2.61 19.49
C ASP A 253 30.32 -1.23 20.17
N THR A 254 30.20 -0.16 19.40
CA THR A 254 30.09 1.22 19.92
C THR A 254 28.66 1.62 20.27
N ILE A 255 27.67 0.81 19.89
CA ILE A 255 26.25 1.11 20.11
C ILE A 255 25.83 0.57 21.47
N THR A 256 25.43 1.46 22.39
CA THR A 256 25.04 1.10 23.76
C THR A 256 23.56 0.80 23.92
N ILE A 257 22.74 1.15 22.92
CA ILE A 257 21.29 0.93 22.93
C ILE A 257 20.91 -0.39 22.26
N SER A 258 19.80 -0.97 22.71
CA SER A 258 19.25 -2.22 22.17
C SER A 258 17.88 -1.99 21.52
N PRO A 259 17.33 -2.94 20.74
CA PRO A 259 16.01 -2.82 20.12
C PRO A 259 14.82 -2.64 21.08
N THR A 260 15.04 -2.78 22.39
CA THR A 260 14.04 -2.48 23.43
C THR A 260 14.08 -1.03 23.90
N ASP A 261 15.13 -0.28 23.56
CA ASP A 261 15.26 1.15 23.88
C ASP A 261 14.33 1.99 22.98
N SER A 262 13.68 3.00 23.56
CA SER A 262 12.77 3.92 22.85
C SER A 262 13.50 4.80 21.83
N ARG A 263 14.82 4.95 21.94
CA ARG A 263 15.68 5.67 21.00
C ARG A 263 16.13 4.81 19.83
N TRP A 264 15.86 3.51 19.85
CA TRP A 264 16.23 2.63 18.75
C TRP A 264 15.51 3.03 17.46
N VAL A 265 16.29 3.17 16.38
CA VAL A 265 15.82 3.35 15.01
C VAL A 265 16.37 2.21 14.18
N GLY A 266 15.49 1.49 13.50
CA GLY A 266 15.90 0.39 12.65
C GLY A 266 16.30 0.83 11.23
N ALA A 267 16.71 -0.13 10.40
CA ALA A 267 17.11 0.07 9.01
C ALA A 267 15.92 0.29 8.05
N TRP A 268 15.12 1.32 8.31
CA TRP A 268 13.88 1.64 7.57
C TRP A 268 14.07 1.79 6.05
N TRP A 269 15.24 2.24 5.60
CA TRP A 269 15.57 2.49 4.19
C TRP A 269 15.65 1.20 3.35
N MET A 270 16.02 0.06 3.96
CA MET A 270 16.17 -1.22 3.28
C MET A 270 14.88 -1.72 2.64
N GLY A 271 13.75 -1.55 3.34
CA GLY A 271 12.44 -1.94 2.82
C GLY A 271 12.07 -1.17 1.55
N PHE A 272 12.39 0.13 1.50
CA PHE A 272 12.11 0.97 0.34
C PHE A 272 12.98 0.62 -0.87
N LEU A 273 14.24 0.22 -0.67
CA LEU A 273 15.08 -0.28 -1.75
C LEU A 273 14.51 -1.58 -2.35
N ILE A 274 14.12 -2.52 -1.51
CA ILE A 274 13.51 -3.78 -1.97
C ILE A 274 12.20 -3.49 -2.72
N ALA A 275 11.37 -2.59 -2.18
CA ALA A 275 10.13 -2.17 -2.84
C ALA A 275 10.41 -1.56 -4.24
N GLY A 276 11.45 -0.72 -4.36
CA GLY A 276 11.87 -0.14 -5.63
C GLY A 276 12.32 -1.19 -6.64
N VAL A 277 13.12 -2.17 -6.22
CA VAL A 277 13.59 -3.26 -7.09
C VAL A 277 12.42 -4.15 -7.54
N LEU A 278 11.53 -4.54 -6.63
CA LEU A 278 10.34 -5.34 -6.95
C LEU A 278 9.45 -4.61 -7.97
N ALA A 279 9.24 -3.30 -7.77
CA ALA A 279 8.45 -2.47 -8.67
C ALA A 279 9.08 -2.35 -10.06
N LEU A 280 10.42 -2.24 -10.12
CA LEU A 280 11.14 -2.19 -11.39
C LEU A 280 10.97 -3.49 -12.16
N ILE A 281 11.18 -4.63 -11.50
CA ILE A 281 11.05 -5.96 -12.09
C ILE A 281 9.60 -6.20 -12.54
N SER A 282 8.60 -5.72 -11.78
CA SER A 282 7.19 -5.92 -12.12
C SER A 282 6.77 -5.20 -13.40
N GLY A 283 7.42 -4.09 -13.75
CA GLY A 283 7.14 -3.34 -14.98
C GLY A 283 7.64 -4.01 -16.26
N ILE A 284 8.75 -4.76 -16.19
CA ILE A 284 9.47 -5.29 -17.37
C ILE A 284 8.59 -6.17 -18.27
N PRO A 285 7.81 -7.15 -17.76
CA PRO A 285 7.00 -8.02 -18.62
C PRO A 285 5.98 -7.26 -19.48
N PHE A 286 5.44 -6.14 -18.98
CA PHE A 286 4.43 -5.38 -19.70
C PHE A 286 4.96 -4.62 -20.93
N LEU A 287 6.27 -4.39 -21.01
CA LEU A 287 6.90 -3.76 -22.19
C LEU A 287 6.77 -4.65 -23.44
N PHE A 288 6.70 -5.97 -23.25
CA PHE A 288 6.68 -6.95 -24.32
C PHE A 288 5.26 -7.45 -24.66
N LEU A 289 4.24 -7.03 -23.92
CA LEU A 289 2.86 -7.46 -24.15
C LEU A 289 2.18 -6.65 -25.25
N PRO A 290 1.32 -7.26 -26.09
CA PRO A 290 0.67 -6.60 -27.21
C PRO A 290 -0.45 -5.64 -26.76
N LYS A 291 -0.76 -4.65 -27.61
CA LYS A 291 -1.81 -3.64 -27.37
C LYS A 291 -3.19 -4.27 -27.17
N SER A 292 -3.51 -5.27 -27.98
CA SER A 292 -4.71 -6.09 -27.92
C SER A 292 -4.33 -7.54 -28.14
N LEU A 293 -4.89 -8.45 -27.36
CA LEU A 293 -4.85 -9.88 -27.69
C LEU A 293 -5.87 -10.10 -28.83
N ASP A 294 -5.55 -10.96 -29.80
CA ASP A 294 -6.33 -11.19 -31.03
C ASP A 294 -7.73 -11.76 -30.77
N LYS A 295 -8.62 -10.91 -30.25
CA LYS A 295 -10.05 -11.16 -30.04
C LYS A 295 -10.90 -10.31 -31.00
N MET A 296 -10.31 -9.27 -31.60
CA MET A 296 -10.99 -8.33 -32.51
C MET A 296 -11.09 -8.80 -33.96
N GLU A 297 -10.17 -9.64 -34.44
CA GLU A 297 -10.20 -10.06 -35.84
C GLU A 297 -11.40 -10.99 -36.12
N ASN A 298 -11.72 -11.88 -35.18
CA ASN A 298 -12.84 -12.81 -35.36
C ASN A 298 -14.21 -12.15 -35.20
N ALA A 299 -14.38 -11.16 -34.32
CA ALA A 299 -15.66 -10.48 -34.15
C ALA A 299 -16.01 -9.55 -35.33
N CYS A 300 -15.00 -8.93 -35.96
CA CYS A 300 -15.19 -8.09 -37.14
C CYS A 300 -15.41 -8.93 -38.41
N ILE A 301 -14.71 -10.06 -38.54
CA ILE A 301 -14.90 -11.00 -39.66
C ILE A 301 -16.27 -11.69 -39.58
N GLN A 302 -16.73 -12.10 -38.38
CA GLN A 302 -18.06 -12.71 -38.23
C GLN A 302 -19.19 -11.73 -38.57
N LYS A 303 -19.06 -10.45 -38.19
CA LYS A 303 -20.04 -9.40 -38.53
C LYS A 303 -20.08 -9.05 -40.03
N SER A 304 -19.04 -9.43 -40.79
CA SER A 304 -18.96 -9.17 -42.24
C SER A 304 -19.49 -10.32 -43.11
N LEU A 305 -19.86 -11.46 -42.51
CA LEU A 305 -20.29 -12.68 -43.22
C LEU A 305 -21.79 -12.99 -43.14
N ASP A 306 -22.58 -12.18 -42.43
CA ASP A 306 -24.04 -12.30 -42.39
C ASP A 306 -24.70 -11.14 -43.16
N PRO A 307 -25.20 -11.36 -44.40
CA PRO A 307 -26.07 -10.41 -45.06
C PRO A 307 -27.54 -10.69 -44.74
N MET A 308 -28.24 -9.63 -44.31
CA MET A 308 -29.68 -9.38 -44.48
C MET A 308 -30.64 -10.02 -43.46
N GLU A 309 -31.08 -9.23 -42.49
CA GLU A 309 -32.52 -8.95 -42.31
C GLU A 309 -32.76 -7.64 -41.52
N SER A 310 -33.85 -7.00 -41.88
CA SER A 310 -34.10 -5.56 -41.84
C SER A 310 -34.82 -5.06 -40.58
N ASN A 311 -34.50 -3.82 -40.20
CA ASN A 311 -35.32 -2.83 -39.47
C ASN A 311 -35.65 -3.14 -38.01
N THR A 312 -35.15 -2.35 -37.06
CA THR A 312 -35.70 -1.05 -36.59
C THR A 312 -34.80 -0.51 -35.46
N GLU A 313 -34.74 0.82 -35.36
CA GLU A 313 -34.17 1.65 -34.29
C GLU A 313 -32.70 2.07 -34.41
N SER A 314 -32.58 3.31 -34.89
CA SER A 314 -31.41 4.17 -34.94
C SER A 314 -30.69 4.30 -33.59
N SER A 315 -29.45 3.85 -33.54
CA SER A 315 -28.45 4.40 -32.63
C SER A 315 -27.15 4.65 -33.42
N HIS A 316 -26.72 5.92 -33.37
CA HIS A 316 -25.55 6.44 -34.06
C HIS A 316 -24.27 5.67 -33.68
N GLU A 317 -23.78 4.81 -34.57
CA GLU A 317 -22.36 4.45 -34.63
C GLU A 317 -21.68 5.37 -35.66
N GLN A 318 -21.04 6.44 -35.16
CA GLN A 318 -20.15 7.28 -35.96
C GLN A 318 -18.81 6.55 -36.13
N LYS A 319 -18.49 6.16 -37.37
CA LYS A 319 -17.10 5.92 -37.80
C LYS A 319 -16.26 7.17 -37.51
N PRO A 320 -15.01 7.05 -37.00
CA PRO A 320 -14.12 8.19 -36.96
C PRO A 320 -13.56 8.39 -38.37
N ASP A 321 -14.09 9.40 -39.05
CA ASP A 321 -13.45 9.96 -40.24
C ASP A 321 -12.22 10.77 -39.79
N ILE A 322 -11.10 10.51 -40.45
CA ILE A 322 -9.83 11.18 -40.17
C ILE A 322 -9.93 12.57 -40.81
N GLN A 323 -10.27 13.58 -40.02
CA GLN A 323 -10.01 14.97 -40.38
C GLN A 323 -9.48 15.72 -39.17
N GLY A 324 -8.21 16.10 -39.28
CA GLY A 324 -7.45 16.80 -38.26
C GLY A 324 -8.01 18.19 -37.99
N GLY A 325 -7.92 18.60 -36.72
CA GLY A 325 -8.00 20.01 -36.35
C GLY A 325 -9.08 20.46 -35.38
N MET A 326 -9.61 19.61 -34.47
CA MET A 326 -10.27 20.10 -33.22
C MET A 326 -10.55 19.00 -32.17
N ALA A 327 -9.64 18.03 -31.99
CA ALA A 327 -9.92 16.80 -31.24
C ALA A 327 -9.90 16.92 -29.71
N ASP A 328 -9.36 17.99 -29.13
CA ASP A 328 -9.08 18.04 -27.67
C ASP A 328 -10.27 18.53 -26.82
N SER A 329 -11.07 19.47 -27.34
CA SER A 329 -12.22 20.04 -26.61
C SER A 329 -13.41 19.09 -26.53
N GLY A 330 -13.64 18.28 -27.58
CA GLY A 330 -14.73 17.29 -27.61
C GLY A 330 -14.52 16.15 -26.61
N GLN A 331 -13.29 15.64 -26.51
CA GLN A 331 -12.96 14.50 -25.65
C GLN A 331 -13.01 14.84 -24.16
N LEU A 332 -12.59 16.06 -23.77
CA LEU A 332 -12.75 16.54 -22.40
C LEU A 332 -14.22 16.76 -22.04
N ASN A 333 -15.03 17.29 -22.96
CA ASN A 333 -16.46 17.46 -22.72
C ASN A 333 -17.18 16.12 -22.52
N GLU A 334 -16.82 15.09 -23.28
CA GLU A 334 -17.31 13.71 -23.08
C GLU A 334 -16.91 13.13 -21.72
N PHE A 335 -15.69 13.38 -21.28
CA PHE A 335 -15.22 12.99 -19.94
C PHE A 335 -16.08 13.63 -18.85
N PHE A 336 -16.27 14.96 -18.88
CA PHE A 336 -17.10 15.66 -17.90
C PHE A 336 -18.57 15.23 -17.95
N LYS A 337 -19.12 14.95 -19.14
CA LYS A 337 -20.48 14.43 -19.29
C LYS A 337 -20.62 13.05 -18.64
N SER A 338 -19.64 12.17 -18.84
CA SER A 338 -19.60 10.84 -18.22
C SER A 338 -19.48 10.94 -16.70
N LEU A 339 -18.58 11.81 -16.20
CA LEU A 339 -18.39 12.06 -14.77
C LEU A 339 -19.68 12.58 -14.12
N LYS A 340 -20.35 13.56 -14.76
CA LYS A 340 -21.63 14.10 -14.30
C LYS A 340 -22.72 13.03 -14.24
N ARG A 341 -22.77 12.11 -15.21
CA ARG A 341 -23.74 11.00 -15.21
C ARG A 341 -23.52 10.06 -14.01
N ILE A 342 -22.27 9.73 -13.70
CA ILE A 342 -21.91 8.86 -12.59
C ILE A 342 -22.22 9.55 -11.25
N LEU A 343 -21.83 10.81 -11.09
CA LEU A 343 -22.10 11.59 -9.88
C LEU A 343 -23.59 11.92 -9.70
N GLY A 344 -24.39 11.92 -10.77
CA GLY A 344 -25.85 12.08 -10.69
C GLY A 344 -26.58 10.86 -10.15
N ASN A 345 -25.94 9.68 -10.12
CA ASN A 345 -26.57 8.46 -9.63
C ASN A 345 -26.50 8.38 -8.09
N LYS A 346 -27.64 8.67 -7.45
CA LYS A 346 -27.79 8.68 -5.99
C LYS A 346 -27.38 7.35 -5.34
N LEU A 347 -27.72 6.21 -5.93
CA LEU A 347 -27.38 4.89 -5.40
C LEU A 347 -25.86 4.68 -5.41
N TYR A 348 -25.21 5.06 -6.53
CA TYR A 348 -23.76 4.99 -6.65
C TYR A 348 -23.06 5.88 -5.62
N LEU A 349 -23.53 7.12 -5.43
CA LEU A 349 -22.96 8.01 -4.41
C LEU A 349 -23.09 7.45 -2.99
N ILE A 350 -24.24 6.87 -2.63
CA ILE A 350 -24.45 6.26 -1.31
C ILE A 350 -23.49 5.07 -1.11
N LEU A 351 -23.37 4.21 -2.12
CA LEU A 351 -22.46 3.07 -2.09
C LEU A 351 -20.98 3.51 -2.01
N LEU A 352 -20.61 4.57 -2.73
CA LEU A 352 -19.28 5.15 -2.71
C LEU A 352 -18.94 5.73 -1.33
N SER A 353 -19.83 6.53 -0.76
CA SER A 353 -19.66 7.11 0.58
C SER A 353 -19.53 6.04 1.65
N SER A 354 -20.36 4.98 1.60
CA SER A 354 -20.25 3.84 2.51
C SER A 354 -18.91 3.09 2.35
N SER A 355 -18.47 2.91 1.10
CA SER A 355 -17.19 2.23 0.81
C SER A 355 -15.99 3.06 1.27
N LEU A 356 -16.05 4.39 1.12
CA LEU A 356 -15.03 5.31 1.60
C LEU A 356 -14.90 5.23 3.12
N LEU A 357 -16.01 5.32 3.88
CA LEU A 357 -15.96 5.24 5.35
C LEU A 357 -15.35 3.91 5.83
N LYS A 358 -15.74 2.78 5.21
CA LYS A 358 -15.19 1.46 5.53
C LYS A 358 -13.69 1.35 5.20
N ALA A 359 -13.30 1.82 4.02
CA ALA A 359 -11.90 1.79 3.59
C ALA A 359 -11.02 2.68 4.48
N SER A 360 -11.47 3.90 4.81
CA SER A 360 -10.76 4.81 5.70
C SER A 360 -10.56 4.22 7.10
N SER A 361 -11.59 3.57 7.66
CA SER A 361 -11.48 2.88 8.95
C SER A 361 -10.42 1.77 8.90
N PHE A 362 -10.44 0.93 7.87
CA PHE A 362 -9.47 -0.15 7.70
C PHE A 362 -8.04 0.36 7.50
N ILE A 363 -7.84 1.38 6.66
CA ILE A 363 -6.52 1.97 6.42
C ILE A 363 -5.98 2.62 7.69
N GLY A 364 -6.78 3.40 8.41
CA GLY A 364 -6.38 4.04 9.66
C GLY A 364 -5.98 3.02 10.73
N TYR A 365 -6.77 1.94 10.88
CA TYR A 365 -6.42 0.83 11.76
C TYR A 365 -5.07 0.21 11.37
N MET A 366 -4.91 -0.21 10.11
CA MET A 366 -3.69 -0.87 9.64
C MET A 366 -2.43 0.01 9.73
N THR A 367 -2.55 1.32 9.51
CA THR A 367 -1.40 2.25 9.58
C THR A 367 -0.90 2.42 11.01
N TYR A 368 -1.80 2.56 11.99
CA TYR A 368 -1.41 2.84 13.37
C TYR A 368 -1.33 1.61 14.28
N GLN A 369 -1.77 0.44 13.83
CA GLN A 369 -1.82 -0.77 14.66
C GLN A 369 -0.47 -1.15 15.28
N ALA A 370 0.60 -1.21 14.47
CA ALA A 370 1.94 -1.59 14.96
C ALA A 370 2.48 -0.57 15.97
N LYS A 371 2.26 0.72 15.69
CA LYS A 371 2.61 1.82 16.59
C LYS A 371 1.79 1.80 17.88
N TYR A 372 0.49 1.52 17.80
CA TYR A 372 -0.36 1.38 18.97
C TYR A 372 0.16 0.27 19.88
N MET A 373 0.52 -0.88 19.31
CA MET A 373 1.10 -1.98 20.09
C MET A 373 2.43 -1.62 20.76
N GLU A 374 3.25 -0.83 20.08
CA GLU A 374 4.49 -0.33 20.64
C GLU A 374 4.27 0.65 21.80
N GLN A 375 3.36 1.60 21.63
CA GLN A 375 3.13 2.68 22.60
C GLN A 375 2.29 2.23 23.81
N GLN A 376 1.26 1.39 23.59
CA GLN A 376 0.37 0.95 24.66
C GLN A 376 0.81 -0.34 25.36
N TYR A 377 1.41 -1.27 24.62
CA TYR A 377 1.83 -2.56 25.19
C TYR A 377 3.35 -2.65 25.39
N GLY A 378 4.10 -1.57 25.16
CA GLY A 378 5.56 -1.54 25.34
C GLY A 378 6.32 -2.53 24.45
N LEU A 379 5.71 -3.00 23.36
CA LEU A 379 6.34 -3.97 22.47
C LEU A 379 7.37 -3.28 21.57
N THR A 380 8.51 -3.92 21.36
CA THR A 380 9.49 -3.44 20.37
C THR A 380 8.85 -3.32 18.98
N MET A 381 9.28 -2.35 18.16
CA MET A 381 8.81 -2.18 16.77
C MET A 381 8.88 -3.49 15.95
N SER A 382 9.95 -4.27 16.14
CA SER A 382 10.14 -5.57 15.48
C SER A 382 9.04 -6.57 15.85
N ARG A 383 8.74 -6.74 17.14
CA ARG A 383 7.66 -7.63 17.62
C ARG A 383 6.28 -7.16 17.16
N SER A 384 6.00 -5.85 17.21
CA SER A 384 4.73 -5.28 16.75
C SER A 384 4.49 -5.58 15.26
N ASN A 385 5.50 -5.37 14.41
CA ASN A 385 5.41 -5.69 12.98
C ASN A 385 5.23 -7.20 12.75
N PHE A 386 5.92 -8.05 13.52
CA PHE A 386 5.79 -9.51 13.43
C PHE A 386 4.37 -9.98 13.77
N ILE A 387 3.78 -9.47 14.86
CA ILE A 387 2.42 -9.82 15.28
C ILE A 387 1.40 -9.37 14.22
N THR A 388 1.54 -8.15 13.68
CA THR A 388 0.69 -7.69 12.58
C THR A 388 0.74 -8.65 11.39
N ALA A 389 1.93 -9.14 11.05
CA ALA A 389 2.10 -10.07 9.94
C ALA A 389 1.50 -11.45 10.21
N VAL A 390 1.78 -12.06 11.37
CA VAL A 390 1.45 -13.48 11.61
C VAL A 390 0.06 -13.68 12.24
N ALA A 391 -0.42 -12.72 13.02
CA ALA A 391 -1.71 -12.82 13.69
C ALA A 391 -2.83 -12.09 12.94
N ILE A 392 -2.58 -10.85 12.50
CA ILE A 392 -3.65 -9.98 11.99
C ILE A 392 -3.93 -10.24 10.51
N LEU A 393 -2.89 -10.22 9.66
CA LEU A 393 -3.08 -10.34 8.20
C LEU A 393 -3.67 -11.68 7.74
N PRO A 394 -3.34 -12.85 8.32
CA PRO A 394 -3.96 -14.11 7.94
C PRO A 394 -5.46 -14.15 8.24
N VAL A 395 -5.90 -13.50 9.32
CA VAL A 395 -7.34 -13.38 9.64
C VAL A 395 -8.07 -12.58 8.55
N VAL A 396 -7.46 -11.50 8.06
CA VAL A 396 -8.00 -10.73 6.92
C VAL A 396 -8.08 -11.60 5.66
N LEU A 397 -7.04 -12.37 5.35
CA LEU A 397 -7.01 -13.28 4.20
C LEU A 397 -8.10 -14.35 4.29
N VAL A 398 -8.25 -14.99 5.45
CA VAL A 398 -9.31 -15.98 5.70
C VAL A 398 -10.69 -15.34 5.54
N GLY A 399 -10.90 -14.12 6.05
CA GLY A 399 -12.15 -13.38 5.88
C GLY A 399 -12.49 -13.10 4.41
N MET A 400 -11.50 -12.72 3.60
CA MET A 400 -11.69 -12.50 2.16
C MET A 400 -12.03 -13.79 1.41
N ILE A 401 -11.29 -14.87 1.67
CA ILE A 401 -11.52 -16.18 1.04
C ILE A 401 -12.89 -16.73 1.45
N LEU A 402 -13.23 -16.66 2.75
CA LEU A 402 -14.51 -17.13 3.26
C LEU A 402 -15.69 -16.33 2.67
N GLY A 403 -15.55 -14.99 2.57
CA GLY A 403 -16.55 -14.14 1.92
C GLY A 403 -16.77 -14.53 0.46
N GLY A 404 -15.69 -14.74 -0.30
CA GLY A 404 -15.76 -15.20 -1.70
C GLY A 404 -16.37 -16.61 -1.83
N PHE A 405 -16.01 -17.53 -0.94
CA PHE A 405 -16.55 -18.89 -0.92
C PHE A 405 -18.05 -18.90 -0.61
N ILE A 406 -18.52 -18.11 0.36
CA ILE A 406 -19.95 -17.98 0.70
C ILE A 406 -20.72 -17.44 -0.50
N MET A 407 -20.21 -16.37 -1.14
CA MET A 407 -20.83 -15.80 -2.34
C MET A 407 -20.98 -16.84 -3.46
N LYS A 408 -19.93 -17.65 -3.71
CA LYS A 408 -19.94 -18.70 -4.73
C LYS A 408 -20.85 -19.87 -4.37
N LYS A 409 -20.76 -20.40 -3.15
CA LYS A 409 -21.48 -21.60 -2.70
C LYS A 409 -22.99 -21.36 -2.65
N TYR A 410 -23.41 -20.22 -2.12
CA TYR A 410 -24.83 -19.89 -1.95
C TYR A 410 -25.41 -19.08 -3.12
N LYS A 411 -24.60 -18.75 -4.14
CA LYS A 411 -25.00 -17.93 -5.30
C LYS A 411 -25.78 -16.70 -4.88
N LEU A 412 -25.24 -15.95 -3.91
CA LEU A 412 -25.95 -14.84 -3.28
C LEU A 412 -26.22 -13.72 -4.31
N GLY A 413 -27.48 -13.35 -4.46
CA GLY A 413 -27.87 -12.14 -5.20
C GLY A 413 -27.40 -10.86 -4.51
N ILE A 414 -27.43 -9.74 -5.24
CA ILE A 414 -26.91 -8.42 -4.78
C ILE A 414 -27.52 -8.02 -3.42
N LEU A 415 -28.84 -8.17 -3.25
CA LEU A 415 -29.50 -7.84 -1.98
C LEU A 415 -29.01 -8.71 -0.81
N SER A 416 -28.81 -10.01 -1.04
CA SER A 416 -28.32 -10.92 0.01
C SER A 416 -26.86 -10.60 0.37
N ALA A 417 -26.02 -10.25 -0.60
CA ALA A 417 -24.65 -9.83 -0.38
C ALA A 417 -24.55 -8.52 0.43
N ILE A 418 -25.42 -7.55 0.15
CA ILE A 418 -25.50 -6.30 0.92
C ILE A 418 -25.94 -6.58 2.36
N LYS A 419 -26.96 -7.42 2.57
CA LYS A 419 -27.42 -7.82 3.91
C LYS A 419 -26.28 -8.48 4.71
N MET A 420 -25.57 -9.43 4.10
CA MET A 420 -24.41 -10.08 4.71
C MET A 420 -23.33 -9.07 5.11
N THR A 421 -23.01 -8.11 4.23
CA THR A 421 -22.01 -7.07 4.50
C THR A 421 -22.42 -6.18 5.67
N TYR A 422 -23.71 -5.82 5.76
CA TYR A 422 -24.25 -5.03 6.86
C TYR A 422 -24.18 -5.79 8.19
N ILE A 423 -24.59 -7.06 8.21
CA ILE A 423 -24.53 -7.92 9.40
C ILE A 423 -23.07 -8.06 9.87
N ALA A 424 -22.14 -8.34 8.95
CA ALA A 424 -20.72 -8.46 9.28
C ALA A 424 -20.14 -7.14 9.83
N SER A 425 -20.53 -6.00 9.25
CA SER A 425 -20.08 -4.69 9.73
C SER A 425 -20.62 -4.37 11.14
N PHE A 426 -21.89 -4.71 11.39
CA PHE A 426 -22.51 -4.53 12.71
C PHE A 426 -21.85 -5.42 13.77
N LEU A 427 -21.60 -6.70 13.46
CA LEU A 427 -20.86 -7.60 14.34
C LEU A 427 -19.44 -7.10 14.61
N GLY A 428 -18.73 -6.62 13.58
CA GLY A 428 -17.40 -6.02 13.74
C GLY A 428 -17.41 -4.79 14.65
N PHE A 429 -18.41 -3.92 14.53
CA PHE A 429 -18.60 -2.79 15.44
C PHE A 429 -18.88 -3.25 16.88
N ALA A 430 -19.78 -4.22 17.07
CA ALA A 430 -20.10 -4.77 18.38
C ALA A 430 -18.86 -5.40 19.07
N PHE A 431 -18.03 -6.15 18.33
CA PHE A 431 -16.77 -6.66 18.85
C PHE A 431 -15.77 -5.54 19.16
N SER A 432 -15.76 -4.46 18.38
CA SER A 432 -14.86 -3.33 18.63
C SER A 432 -15.16 -2.60 19.94
N ILE A 433 -16.41 -2.63 20.42
CA ILE A 433 -16.80 -2.11 21.75
C ILE A 433 -16.11 -2.86 22.89
N LEU A 434 -15.65 -4.10 22.65
CA LEU A 434 -14.95 -4.90 23.65
C LEU A 434 -13.46 -4.54 23.77
N TYR A 435 -12.86 -3.84 22.79
CA TYR A 435 -11.42 -3.50 22.83
C TYR A 435 -10.97 -2.75 24.09
N PRO A 436 -11.71 -1.75 24.62
CA PRO A 436 -11.32 -1.06 25.84
C PRO A 436 -11.24 -1.97 27.08
N MET A 437 -11.87 -3.15 27.05
CA MET A 437 -11.81 -4.12 28.14
C MET A 437 -10.48 -4.91 28.14
N LEU A 438 -9.69 -4.85 27.05
CA LEU A 438 -8.38 -5.50 26.91
C LEU A 438 -7.23 -4.54 27.22
N GLY A 439 -7.38 -3.74 28.28
CA GLY A 439 -6.37 -2.77 28.72
C GLY A 439 -5.15 -3.41 29.39
N CYS A 440 -4.09 -2.62 29.50
CA CYS A 440 -2.95 -2.90 30.38
C CYS A 440 -2.84 -1.78 31.43
N ASP A 441 -2.14 -2.08 32.54
CA ASP A 441 -1.86 -1.08 33.55
C ASP A 441 -0.98 0.03 32.95
N ASN A 442 -1.33 1.29 33.23
CA ASN A 442 -0.52 2.42 32.81
C ASN A 442 0.88 2.32 33.43
N HIS A 443 1.92 2.65 32.67
CA HIS A 443 3.27 2.73 33.21
C HIS A 443 3.33 3.74 34.36
N PRO A 444 3.90 3.38 35.53
CA PRO A 444 3.94 4.25 36.70
C PRO A 444 4.97 5.37 36.48
N VAL A 445 4.48 6.51 36.01
CA VAL A 445 5.24 7.76 35.88
C VAL A 445 5.10 8.60 37.15
N ALA A 446 6.22 8.83 37.83
CA ALA A 446 6.28 9.60 39.07
C ALA A 446 5.83 11.06 38.85
N GLY A 447 4.91 11.53 39.69
CA GLY A 447 4.32 12.86 39.62
C GLY A 447 3.18 13.03 38.61
N LEU A 448 2.89 12.02 37.78
CA LEU A 448 1.80 12.05 36.80
C LEU A 448 0.74 10.96 37.01
N THR A 449 1.17 9.73 37.31
CA THR A 449 0.27 8.58 37.51
C THR A 449 0.41 7.98 38.91
N VAL A 450 1.60 8.11 39.51
CA VAL A 450 1.91 7.68 40.88
C VAL A 450 2.67 8.81 41.59
N THR A 451 2.57 8.91 42.92
CA THR A 451 3.47 9.81 43.65
C THR A 451 4.91 9.28 43.63
N TYR A 452 5.89 10.13 43.95
CA TYR A 452 7.30 9.70 44.03
C TYR A 452 7.52 8.59 45.08
N ASP A 453 6.63 8.49 46.07
CA ASP A 453 6.64 7.44 47.11
C ASP A 453 5.82 6.19 46.73
N GLY A 454 5.25 6.15 45.52
CA GLY A 454 4.53 4.98 44.99
C GLY A 454 3.05 4.87 45.37
N ASN A 455 2.45 5.92 45.92
CA ASN A 455 1.05 5.90 46.33
C ASN A 455 0.14 6.35 45.17
N THR A 456 -0.89 5.56 44.85
CA THR A 456 -1.79 5.78 43.68
C THR A 456 -3.11 6.47 44.04
N THR A 457 -3.43 6.57 45.34
CA THR A 457 -4.75 7.01 45.85
C THR A 457 -4.91 8.52 45.99
N ALA A 458 -3.86 9.30 45.74
CA ALA A 458 -3.87 10.75 45.95
C ALA A 458 -3.67 11.51 44.62
N GLN A 459 -4.67 11.49 43.74
CA GLN A 459 -4.66 12.32 42.52
C GLN A 459 -4.50 13.82 42.81
N SER A 460 -4.88 14.27 44.01
CA SER A 460 -4.68 15.65 44.50
C SER A 460 -3.24 15.96 44.96
N GLN A 461 -2.34 14.96 45.01
CA GLN A 461 -0.94 15.11 45.41
C GLN A 461 0.06 14.79 44.28
N LEU A 462 -0.43 14.56 43.06
CA LEU A 462 0.42 14.37 41.89
C LEU A 462 1.10 15.70 41.54
N SER A 463 2.39 15.77 41.83
CA SER A 463 3.25 16.91 41.55
C SER A 463 4.53 16.39 40.90
N LEU A 464 4.97 17.06 39.84
CA LEU A 464 6.28 16.80 39.24
C LEU A 464 7.40 17.19 40.22
N ALA A 465 7.17 18.14 41.12
CA ALA A 465 8.11 18.53 42.16
C ALA A 465 7.98 17.62 43.39
N SER A 466 9.11 17.15 43.92
CA SER A 466 9.22 16.29 45.10
C SER A 466 10.52 16.58 45.87
N ALA A 467 10.72 15.93 47.02
CA ALA A 467 11.98 16.04 47.75
C ALA A 467 13.19 15.58 46.90
N CYS A 468 12.98 14.63 45.99
CA CYS A 468 14.02 14.06 45.12
C CYS A 468 14.63 15.10 44.18
N ASN A 469 13.81 15.97 43.60
CA ASN A 469 14.25 17.01 42.66
C ASN A 469 14.20 18.42 43.25
N SER A 470 14.01 18.55 44.56
CA SER A 470 13.98 19.84 45.28
C SER A 470 15.24 20.68 45.06
N ASN A 471 16.37 20.02 44.80
CA ASN A 471 17.65 20.63 44.50
C ASN A 471 17.93 20.72 42.98
N CYS A 472 16.92 20.61 42.12
CA CYS A 472 17.08 20.64 40.67
C CYS A 472 16.13 21.67 40.05
N THR A 473 16.63 22.51 39.14
CA THR A 473 15.76 23.37 38.34
C THR A 473 15.39 22.65 37.03
N CYS A 474 14.27 21.94 37.04
CA CYS A 474 13.84 21.13 35.89
C CYS A 474 12.86 21.88 34.98
N ALA A 475 13.05 21.75 33.66
CA ALA A 475 12.13 22.28 32.67
C ALA A 475 10.90 21.37 32.55
N THR A 476 9.71 21.88 32.87
CA THR A 476 8.44 21.13 32.77
C THR A 476 8.01 20.85 31.33
N SER A 477 8.55 21.59 30.35
CA SER A 477 8.31 21.38 28.92
C SER A 477 9.16 20.25 28.32
N GLN A 478 10.14 19.72 29.06
CA GLN A 478 11.07 18.71 28.57
C GLN A 478 10.57 17.30 28.92
N TRP A 479 10.37 16.47 27.91
CA TRP A 479 9.98 15.06 28.05
C TRP A 479 11.11 14.15 27.55
N ASP A 480 11.86 13.57 28.48
CA ASP A 480 12.99 12.67 28.20
C ASP A 480 13.00 11.53 29.24
N PRO A 481 12.04 10.60 29.16
CA PRO A 481 11.72 9.73 30.27
C PRO A 481 12.85 8.77 30.60
N VAL A 482 13.15 8.64 31.90
CA VAL A 482 14.16 7.70 32.41
C VAL A 482 13.53 6.69 33.36
N CYS A 483 13.97 5.44 33.28
CA CYS A 483 13.53 4.39 34.18
C CYS A 483 14.41 4.38 35.44
N GLY A 484 13.79 4.41 36.62
CA GLY A 484 14.49 4.18 37.89
C GLY A 484 14.50 2.70 38.27
N ASP A 485 15.48 2.30 39.08
CA ASP A 485 15.61 0.92 39.61
C ASP A 485 14.44 0.53 40.52
N ASN A 486 13.67 1.50 41.00
CA ASN A 486 12.45 1.31 41.77
C ASN A 486 11.23 0.96 40.92
N GLY A 487 11.39 0.81 39.59
CA GLY A 487 10.31 0.45 38.67
C GLY A 487 9.42 1.63 38.27
N PHE A 488 9.75 2.86 38.68
CA PHE A 488 9.06 4.07 38.23
C PHE A 488 9.77 4.72 37.04
N THR A 489 8.97 5.34 36.18
CA THR A 489 9.48 6.21 35.11
C THR A 489 9.42 7.67 35.57
N TYR A 490 10.45 8.44 35.29
CA TYR A 490 10.50 9.86 35.59
C TYR A 490 10.44 10.66 34.30
N VAL A 491 9.84 11.85 34.33
CA VAL A 491 9.67 12.72 33.15
C VAL A 491 11.00 13.10 32.49
N SER A 492 12.05 13.27 33.30
CA SER A 492 13.43 13.47 32.84
C SER A 492 14.43 13.03 33.90
N ALA A 493 15.70 12.87 33.51
CA ALA A 493 16.80 12.65 34.45
C ALA A 493 16.89 13.74 35.54
N CYS A 494 16.50 14.98 35.22
CA CYS A 494 16.41 16.06 36.20
C CYS A 494 15.28 15.79 37.23
N PHE A 495 14.09 15.42 36.75
CA PHE A 495 12.96 15.08 37.63
C PHE A 495 13.26 13.83 38.49
N ALA A 496 14.12 12.93 38.01
CA ALA A 496 14.66 11.81 38.78
C ALA A 496 15.76 12.19 39.80
N GLY A 497 16.21 13.45 39.82
CA GLY A 497 17.26 13.91 40.73
C GLY A 497 18.67 13.39 40.40
N CYS A 498 18.90 12.90 39.18
CA CYS A 498 20.19 12.35 38.76
C CYS A 498 21.27 13.44 38.75
N LYS A 499 22.35 13.21 39.50
CA LYS A 499 23.51 14.13 39.58
C LYS A 499 24.63 13.80 38.60
N ASN A 500 24.73 12.54 38.20
CA ASN A 500 25.61 12.05 37.14
C ASN A 500 24.80 11.01 36.34
N ILE A 501 25.02 10.95 35.03
CA ILE A 501 24.48 9.89 34.16
C ILE A 501 25.45 8.72 34.17
#